data_AF-A0A969VPZ7-F1
#
_entry.id   AF-A0A969VPZ7-F1
#
_cell.length_a   1.000
_cell.length_b   1.000
_cell.length_c   1.000
_cell.angle_alpha   90.00
_cell.angle_beta   90.00
_cell.angle_gamma   90.00
#
_symmetry.space_group_name_H-M   'P 1'
#
loop_
_entity.id
_entity.type
_entity.pdbx_description
1 polymer ?
#
loop_
_entity_poly.entity_id
_entity_poly.type
_entity_poly.pdbx_seq_one_letter_code
_entity_poly.pdbx_strand_id
1 'polypeptide(L)' 'MVKKAITSKNDCRLYDRSRKYTQKGGTMRLGGYDCSLVKGTQIAKLFGVSKTRERHRHRLEVQNEFVPDLEKKEWW' A
#
# COMPACT_ATOMS: atom_id res chain seq x y z
N MET A 1 13.07 -10.56 -0.19
CA MET A 1 13.47 -10.02 -1.51
C MET A 1 12.23 -9.63 -2.31
N VAL A 2 11.71 -8.42 -2.13
CA VAL A 2 10.57 -7.91 -2.93
C VAL A 2 11.09 -6.88 -3.92
N LYS A 3 11.19 -7.25 -5.19
CA LYS A 3 11.50 -6.33 -6.29
C LYS A 3 10.21 -5.59 -6.69
N LYS A 4 10.24 -4.29 -6.41
CA LYS A 4 9.41 -3.16 -6.89
C LYS A 4 8.33 -3.44 -7.94
N ALA A 5 7.11 -2.98 -7.63
CA ALA A 5 6.29 -2.21 -8.57
C ALA A 5 6.24 -0.76 -8.05
N ILE A 6 7.11 0.11 -8.58
CA ILE A 6 6.98 1.56 -8.35
C ILE A 6 5.87 2.04 -9.27
N THR A 7 4.68 2.23 -8.73
CA THR A 7 3.71 3.15 -9.34
C THR A 7 4.10 4.58 -8.97
N SER A 8 4.05 5.49 -9.94
CA SER A 8 4.60 6.84 -9.86
C SER A 8 4.16 7.61 -8.61
N LYS A 9 5.15 8.06 -7.83
CA LYS A 9 5.12 9.12 -6.80
C LYS A 9 3.71 9.60 -6.40
N ASN A 10 3.19 9.06 -5.30
CA ASN A 10 2.13 9.69 -4.51
C ASN A 10 2.46 9.51 -3.02
N ASP A 11 3.44 10.27 -2.54
CA ASP A 11 3.75 10.35 -1.11
C ASP A 11 2.59 11.05 -0.39
N CYS A 12 1.81 10.30 0.37
CA CYS A 12 0.88 10.88 1.33
C CYS A 12 1.66 11.39 2.55
N ARG A 13 2.13 12.64 2.48
CA ARG A 13 2.71 13.34 3.63
C ARG A 13 1.60 13.64 4.64
N LEU A 14 1.82 13.24 5.89
CA LEU A 14 0.91 13.52 7.00
C LEU A 14 0.93 15.03 7.31
N TYR A 15 -0.26 15.62 7.25
CA TYR A 15 -0.76 16.87 7.87
C TYR A 15 0.27 17.82 8.53
N ASP A 16 0.54 18.95 7.87
CA ASP A 16 1.09 20.17 8.49
C ASP A 16 -0.08 21.00 9.06
N ARG A 17 -0.02 21.30 10.36
CA ARG A 17 -1.09 21.94 11.15
C ARG A 17 -1.40 23.38 10.70
N SER A 18 -0.56 23.99 9.85
CA SER A 18 -0.68 25.42 9.46
C SER A 18 -1.40 25.71 8.14
N ARG A 19 -1.79 24.70 7.35
CA ARG A 19 -2.36 24.94 6.02
C ARG A 19 -3.88 24.99 6.03
N LYS A 20 -4.42 26.20 5.89
CA LYS A 20 -5.83 26.50 5.56
C LYS A 20 -6.40 25.48 4.56
N TYR A 21 -7.49 24.83 4.94
CA TYR A 21 -8.32 23.90 4.15
C TYR A 21 -8.06 23.93 2.64
N THR A 22 -7.20 23.05 2.14
CA THR A 22 -7.10 22.80 0.69
C THR A 22 -6.61 21.37 0.45
N GLN A 23 -7.49 20.58 -0.17
CA GLN A 23 -7.30 19.23 -0.71
C GLN A 23 -7.15 18.11 0.33
N LYS A 24 -8.10 17.16 0.30
CA LYS A 24 -7.96 15.86 0.96
C LYS A 24 -6.67 15.20 0.40
N GLY A 25 -5.55 15.27 1.12
CA GLY A 25 -4.24 14.83 0.63
C GLY A 25 -4.21 13.33 0.30
N GLY A 26 -3.45 12.96 -0.74
CA GLY A 26 -3.36 11.59 -1.27
C GLY A 26 -4.37 11.28 -2.39
N THR A 27 -4.07 10.31 -3.24
CA THR A 27 -4.90 9.89 -4.38
C THR A 27 -5.88 8.79 -3.94
N MET A 28 -7.16 8.95 -4.27
CA MET A 28 -8.20 8.00 -3.87
C MET A 28 -8.21 6.79 -4.81
N ARG A 29 -7.90 5.58 -4.31
CA ARG A 29 -8.00 4.31 -5.07
C ARG A 29 -9.39 3.67 -4.96
N LEU A 30 -10.23 3.90 -5.97
CA LEU A 30 -11.57 3.30 -6.06
C LEU A 30 -11.59 2.14 -7.04
N GLY A 31 -12.29 1.07 -6.69
CA GLY A 31 -12.58 -0.05 -7.61
C GLY A 31 -11.59 -1.21 -7.50
N GLY A 32 -11.64 -2.10 -8.51
CA GLY A 32 -10.88 -3.35 -8.53
C GLY A 32 -9.42 -3.15 -8.95
N TYR A 33 -8.48 -3.34 -8.02
CA TYR A 33 -7.04 -3.30 -8.29
C TYR A 33 -6.41 -4.69 -8.17
N ASP A 34 -5.43 -4.95 -9.03
CA ASP A 34 -4.71 -6.22 -9.02
C ASP A 34 -3.64 -6.22 -7.93
N CYS A 35 -3.66 -7.28 -7.11
CA CYS A 35 -2.75 -7.53 -6.01
C CYS A 35 -1.96 -8.80 -6.31
N SER A 36 -0.63 -8.71 -6.28
CA SER A 36 0.25 -9.88 -6.42
C SER A 36 0.61 -10.41 -5.04
N LEU A 37 0.32 -11.69 -4.79
CA LEU A 37 0.57 -12.33 -3.51
C LEU A 37 1.98 -12.90 -3.45
N VAL A 38 2.68 -12.67 -2.34
CA VAL A 38 4.03 -13.20 -2.12
C VAL A 38 3.93 -14.68 -1.77
N LYS A 39 4.64 -15.52 -2.53
CA LYS A 39 4.69 -16.98 -2.31
C LYS A 39 5.18 -17.29 -0.89
N GLY A 40 4.55 -18.25 -0.23
CA GLY A 40 4.91 -18.68 1.13
C GLY A 40 4.19 -17.92 2.26
N THR A 41 3.53 -16.80 1.96
CA THR A 41 2.70 -16.08 2.96
C THR A 41 1.42 -16.84 3.29
N GLN A 42 0.86 -16.57 4.48
CA GLN A 42 -0.44 -17.13 4.87
C GLN A 42 -1.56 -16.74 3.88
N ILE A 43 -1.53 -15.48 3.41
CA ILE A 43 -2.50 -14.97 2.43
C ILE A 43 -2.42 -15.76 1.12
N ALA A 44 -1.21 -16.04 0.61
CA ALA A 44 -1.06 -16.87 -0.59
C ALA A 44 -1.59 -18.30 -0.41
N LYS A 45 -1.48 -18.88 0.80
CA LYS A 45 -2.05 -20.19 1.11
C LYS A 45 -3.58 -20.17 1.18
N LEU A 46 -4.16 -19.10 1.76
CA LEU A 46 -5.62 -18.94 1.89
C LEU A 46 -6.29 -18.73 0.53
N PHE A 47 -5.72 -17.85 -0.30
CA PHE A 47 -6.29 -17.54 -1.61
C PHE A 47 -5.99 -18.62 -2.67
N GLY A 48 -4.91 -19.39 -2.51
CA GLY A 48 -4.52 -20.45 -3.46
C GLY A 48 -4.09 -19.95 -4.85
N VAL A 49 -4.10 -18.63 -5.08
CA VAL A 49 -3.74 -17.99 -6.34
C VAL A 49 -2.57 -17.03 -6.16
N SER A 50 -1.85 -16.75 -7.23
CA SER A 50 -0.71 -15.81 -7.21
C SER A 50 -1.11 -14.34 -7.43
N LYS A 51 -2.31 -14.11 -7.99
CA LYS A 51 -2.85 -12.79 -8.30
C LYS A 51 -4.33 -12.76 -7.93
N THR A 52 -4.75 -11.71 -7.25
CA THR A 52 -6.14 -11.43 -6.88
C THR A 52 -6.53 -10.03 -7.32
N ARG A 53 -7.83 -9.74 -7.41
CA ARG A 53 -8.34 -8.42 -7.76
C ARG A 53 -9.31 -7.95 -6.69
N GLU A 54 -8.92 -6.96 -5.92
CA GLU A 54 -9.64 -6.51 -4.73
C GLU A 54 -10.24 -5.12 -4.90
N ARG A 55 -11.34 -4.84 -4.19
CA ARG A 55 -11.99 -3.54 -4.21
C ARG A 55 -11.35 -2.60 -3.19
N HIS A 56 -10.76 -1.51 -3.66
CA HIS A 56 -10.15 -0.50 -2.81
C HIS A 56 -11.10 0.68 -2.62
N ARG A 57 -11.06 1.27 -1.43
CA ARG A 57 -11.72 2.54 -1.09
C ARG A 57 -10.91 3.31 -0.04
N HIS A 58 -9.61 3.44 -0.28
CA HIS A 58 -8.70 4.20 0.58
C HIS A 58 -7.88 5.24 -0.18
N ARG A 59 -7.39 6.23 0.54
CA ARG A 59 -6.58 7.34 0.00
C ARG A 59 -5.13 7.31 0.47
N LEU A 60 -4.91 6.85 1.69
CA LEU A 60 -3.59 6.77 2.29
C LEU A 60 -2.98 5.43 1.93
N GLU A 61 -1.70 5.46 1.58
CA GLU A 61 -0.88 4.29 1.30
C GLU A 61 0.24 4.19 2.33
N VAL A 62 0.82 2.99 2.45
CA VAL A 62 2.04 2.82 3.25
C VAL A 62 3.18 3.59 2.56
N GLN A 63 3.91 4.39 3.32
CA GLN A 63 5.09 5.09 2.82
C GLN A 63 6.22 4.08 2.59
N ASN A 64 6.73 4.03 1.34
CA ASN A 64 7.74 3.06 0.92
C ASN A 64 9.04 3.15 1.73
N GLU A 65 9.37 4.32 2.28
CA GLU A 65 10.59 4.57 3.07
C GLU A 65 10.63 3.72 4.34
N PHE A 66 9.47 3.44 4.96
CA PHE A 66 9.39 2.71 6.22
C PHE A 66 9.18 1.20 6.04
N VAL A 67 8.98 0.72 4.82
CA VAL A 67 8.74 -0.71 4.55
C VAL A 67 9.89 -1.59 5.06
N PRO A 68 11.19 -1.27 4.83
CA PRO A 68 12.29 -2.11 5.32
C PRO A 68 12.33 -2.22 6.86
N ASP A 69 12.00 -1.13 7.55
CA ASP A 69 11.98 -1.10 9.02
C ASP A 69 10.82 -1.91 9.58
N LEU A 70 9.67 -1.89 8.89
CA LEU A 70 8.52 -2.72 9.23
C LEU A 70 8.84 -4.21 8.99
N GLU A 71 9.53 -4.55 7.90
CA GLU A 71 9.97 -5.93 7.61
C GLU A 71 10.92 -6.45 8.68
N LYS A 72 11.86 -5.62 9.12
CA LYS A 72 12.84 -6.00 10.14
C LYS A 72 12.23 -6.24 11.53
N LYS A 73 11.10 -5.60 11.83
CA LYS A 73 10.43 -5.75 13.13
C LYS A 73 9.57 -7.01 13.22
N GLU A 74 9.43 -7.80 12.15
CA GLU A 74 8.61 -9.03 12.11
C GLU A 74 7.18 -8.78 12.62
N TRP A 75 6.54 -7.70 12.15
CA TRP A 75 5.17 -7.33 12.59
C TRP A 75 4.06 -8.25 12.03
N TRP A 76 4.40 -9.42 11.48
CA TRP A 76 3.46 -10.36 10.84
C TRP A 76 3.95 -11.81 10.86
#